data_AF-A0A2E7UIQ2-F1
#
_entry.id   AF-A0A2E7UIQ2-F1
#
_cell.length_a   1.000
_cell.length_b   1.000
_cell.length_c   1.000
_cell.angle_alpha   90.00
_cell.angle_beta   90.00
_cell.angle_gamma   90.00
#
_symmetry.space_group_name_H-M   'P 1'
#
loop_
_entity.id
_entity.type
_entity.pdbx_description
1 polymer ?
#
loop_
_entity_poly.entity_id
_entity_poly.type
_entity_poly.pdbx_seq_one_letter_code
_entity_poly.pdbx_strand_id
1 'polypeptide(L)'
;MSTLDIRIGGREFAISCGPGDEERVRALATTIDEYFQPLAPRFSQNLLFACLRAADDVFEKSGVPPGEDPETRQLRERLADVEQERDRLEAALSSATDARGRLERDLRQAREEAAARSDAESKAQAERIATLEERCEELQHQLEDARTQPLPFGDGDGAEMDDDLLPALERFAGLLESCADKLEGRPQSA
;
A
#
# COMPACT_ATOMS: atom_id res chain seq x y z
N MET A 1 -13.56 42.76 53.34
CA MET A 1 -12.23 42.46 53.89
C MET A 1 -12.45 41.78 55.22
N SER A 2 -11.95 40.56 55.38
CA SER A 2 -12.03 39.77 56.60
C SER A 2 -10.65 39.80 57.28
N THR A 3 -10.65 39.88 58.61
CA THR A 3 -9.43 39.76 59.42
C THR A 3 -9.35 38.35 59.98
N LEU A 4 -8.21 37.70 59.79
CA LEU A 4 -7.93 36.35 60.27
C LEU A 4 -6.79 36.36 61.26
N ASP A 5 -7.00 35.68 62.38
CA ASP A 5 -5.95 35.40 63.33
C ASP A 5 -5.23 34.10 62.95
N ILE A 6 -3.92 34.19 62.75
CA ILE A 6 -3.04 33.06 62.45
C ILE A 6 -1.95 32.95 63.52
N ARG A 7 -1.38 31.75 63.67
CA ARG A 7 -0.34 31.47 64.67
C ARG A 7 0.90 30.87 64.01
N ILE A 8 2.06 31.49 64.23
CA ILE A 8 3.35 31.02 63.73
C ILE A 8 4.39 31.14 64.85
N GLY A 9 5.11 30.05 65.14
CA GLY A 9 6.16 30.02 66.15
C GLY A 9 5.67 30.40 67.55
N GLY A 10 4.41 30.10 67.85
CA GLY A 10 3.76 30.47 69.12
C GLY A 10 3.31 31.93 69.24
N ARG A 11 3.44 32.75 68.19
CA ARG A 11 2.94 34.14 68.15
C ARG A 11 1.71 34.26 67.26
N GLU A 12 0.76 35.09 67.69
CA GLU A 12 -0.46 35.38 66.94
C GLU A 12 -0.28 36.63 66.06
N PHE A 13 -0.83 36.56 64.85
CA PHE A 13 -0.83 37.65 63.88
C PHE A 13 -2.23 37.81 63.28
N ALA A 14 -2.71 39.05 63.22
CA ALA A 14 -3.95 39.39 62.53
C ALA A 14 -3.62 39.81 61.09
N ILE A 15 -4.13 39.07 60.10
CA ILE A 15 -3.94 39.34 58.67
C ILE A 15 -5.27 39.72 58.03
N SER A 16 -5.28 40.85 57.34
CA SER A 16 -6.40 41.26 56.49
C SER A 16 -6.29 40.58 55.12
N CYS A 17 -7.36 39.91 54.69
CA CYS A 17 -7.40 39.21 53.40
C CYS A 17 -8.65 39.58 52.58
N GLY A 18 -8.59 39.25 51.28
CA GLY A 18 -9.71 39.42 50.35
C GLY A 18 -10.81 38.37 50.61
N PRO A 19 -12.06 38.64 50.19
CA PRO A 19 -13.14 37.67 50.34
C PRO A 19 -12.83 36.37 49.57
N GLY A 20 -12.89 35.23 50.26
CA GLY A 20 -12.62 33.90 49.68
C GLY A 20 -11.16 33.42 49.81
N ASP A 21 -10.26 34.26 50.33
CA ASP A 21 -8.85 33.91 50.51
C ASP A 21 -8.57 33.26 51.87
N GLU A 22 -9.56 33.14 52.74
CA GLU A 22 -9.35 32.82 54.15
C GLU A 22 -8.72 31.43 54.36
N GLU A 23 -9.19 30.44 53.59
CA GLU A 23 -8.68 29.07 53.64
C GLU A 23 -7.23 29.00 53.12
N ARG A 24 -6.95 29.73 52.03
CA ARG A 24 -5.60 29.81 51.44
C ARG A 24 -4.60 30.43 52.42
N VAL A 25 -4.98 31.54 53.06
CA VAL A 25 -4.12 32.23 54.05
C VAL A 25 -3.86 31.31 55.26
N ARG A 26 -4.87 30.57 55.73
CA ARG A 26 -4.70 29.62 56.84
C ARG A 26 -3.77 28.47 56.46
N ALA A 27 -3.93 27.88 55.27
CA ALA A 27 -3.06 26.81 54.79
C ALA A 27 -1.60 27.27 54.68
N LEU A 28 -1.36 28.46 54.12
CA LEU A 28 -0.01 29.04 54.04
C LEU A 28 0.61 29.27 55.42
N ALA A 29 -0.17 29.78 56.38
CA ALA A 29 0.31 29.98 57.75
C ALA A 29 0.70 28.66 58.42
N THR A 30 -0.06 27.58 58.20
CA THR A 30 0.27 26.23 58.68
C THR A 30 1.59 25.74 58.10
N THR A 31 1.79 25.84 56.79
CA THR A 31 3.05 25.44 56.13
C THR A 31 4.24 26.26 56.64
N ILE A 32 4.08 27.57 56.82
CA ILE A 32 5.14 28.42 57.38
C ILE A 32 5.45 28.03 58.83
N ASP A 33 4.45 27.70 59.65
CA ASP A 33 4.66 27.24 61.03
C ASP A 33 5.43 25.91 61.07
N GLU A 34 5.09 24.95 60.20
CA GLU A 34 5.82 23.68 60.06
C GLU A 34 7.30 23.90 59.73
N TYR A 35 7.60 24.82 58.81
CA TYR A 35 8.97 25.19 58.48
C TYR A 35 9.68 25.99 59.57
N PHE A 36 8.94 26.67 60.42
CA PHE A 36 9.48 27.48 61.51
C PHE A 36 9.90 26.63 62.73
N GLN A 37 9.13 25.60 63.10
CA GLN A 37 9.37 24.75 64.28
C GLN A 37 10.83 24.29 64.48
N PRO A 38 11.58 23.84 63.45
CA PRO A 38 12.95 23.34 63.65
C PRO A 38 14.02 24.42 63.91
N LEU A 39 13.72 25.72 63.78
CA LEU A 39 14.74 26.76 63.65
C LEU A 39 15.03 27.57 64.94
N ALA A 40 14.26 27.43 66.02
CA ALA A 40 14.31 28.27 67.24
C ALA A 40 15.74 28.48 67.83
N PRO A 41 16.10 29.71 68.34
CA PRO A 41 15.22 30.70 68.99
C PRO A 41 15.14 32.10 68.33
N ARG A 42 15.81 32.38 67.20
CA ARG A 42 15.81 33.71 66.55
C ARG A 42 14.56 33.92 65.69
N PHE A 43 13.45 34.31 66.32
CA PHE A 43 12.12 34.41 65.68
C PHE A 43 12.14 35.07 64.29
N SER A 44 12.62 36.31 64.14
CA SER A 44 12.53 37.03 62.86
C SER A 44 13.35 36.40 61.73
N GLN A 45 14.56 35.91 62.03
CA GLN A 45 15.44 35.28 61.04
C GLN A 45 14.86 33.93 60.58
N ASN A 46 14.32 33.17 61.52
CA ASN A 46 13.75 31.85 61.26
C ASN A 46 12.41 31.95 60.52
N LEU A 47 11.62 32.97 60.83
CA LEU A 47 10.39 33.27 60.11
C LEU A 47 10.71 33.61 58.64
N LEU A 48 11.73 34.44 58.40
CA LEU A 48 12.17 34.73 57.03
C LEU A 48 12.61 33.45 56.31
N PHE A 49 13.37 32.58 56.96
CA PHE A 49 13.81 31.31 56.36
C PHE A 49 12.64 30.38 56.05
N ALA A 50 11.67 30.25 56.96
CA ALA A 50 10.46 29.47 56.75
C ALA A 50 9.63 30.02 55.57
N CYS A 51 9.51 31.35 55.44
CA CYS A 51 8.84 31.98 54.31
C CYS A 51 9.59 31.76 52.98
N LEU A 52 10.92 31.87 52.96
CA LEU A 52 11.72 31.59 51.76
C LEU A 52 11.57 30.13 51.32
N ARG A 53 11.62 29.20 52.26
CA ARG A 53 11.42 27.77 51.98
C ARG A 53 10.01 27.47 51.45
N ALA A 54 8.98 28.08 52.04
CA ALA A 54 7.62 27.96 51.54
C ALA A 54 7.46 28.54 50.12
N ALA A 55 8.21 29.61 49.79
CA ALA A 55 8.22 30.18 48.45
C ALA A 55 8.91 29.24 47.45
N ASP A 56 10.06 28.65 47.82
CA ASP A 56 10.77 27.68 46.97
C ASP A 56 9.88 26.49 46.60
N ASP A 57 9.12 25.94 47.56
CA ASP A 57 8.16 24.86 47.28
C ASP A 57 7.10 25.25 46.23
N VAL A 58 6.65 26.51 46.23
CA VAL A 58 5.67 27.01 45.26
C VAL A 58 6.30 27.11 43.88
N PHE A 59 7.56 27.57 43.79
CA PHE A 59 8.30 27.61 42.53
C PHE A 59 8.57 26.21 41.98
N GLU A 60 8.98 25.26 42.83
CA GLU A 60 9.18 23.86 42.44
C GLU A 60 7.90 23.22 41.91
N LYS A 61 6.77 23.38 42.62
CA LYS A 61 5.47 22.82 42.20
C LYS A 61 4.93 23.45 40.92
N SER A 62 5.22 24.73 40.69
CA SER A 62 4.78 25.44 39.48
C SER A 62 5.68 25.16 38.28
N GLY A 63 6.86 24.55 38.48
CA GLY A 63 7.85 24.33 37.42
C GLY A 63 8.45 25.61 36.86
N VAL A 64 8.33 26.72 37.60
CA VAL A 64 8.83 28.05 37.19
C VAL A 64 10.00 28.41 38.07
N PRO A 65 11.21 28.58 37.53
CA PRO A 65 12.30 29.14 38.30
C PRO A 65 11.94 30.55 38.84
N PRO A 66 12.32 30.86 40.10
CA PRO A 66 12.14 32.19 40.64
C PRO A 66 12.90 33.22 39.79
N GLY A 67 12.21 34.29 39.39
CA GLY A 67 12.78 35.34 38.53
C GLY A 67 12.70 35.05 37.03
N GLU A 68 12.00 34.00 36.60
CA GLU A 68 11.77 33.79 35.18
C GLU A 68 10.80 34.82 34.59
N ASP A 69 11.26 35.51 33.55
CA ASP A 69 10.45 36.45 32.78
C ASP A 69 9.38 35.71 31.96
N PRO A 70 8.09 36.13 31.98
CA PRO A 70 7.03 35.54 31.17
C PRO A 70 7.37 35.33 29.69
N GLU A 71 8.20 36.20 29.09
CA GLU A 71 8.66 36.02 27.71
C GLU A 71 9.53 34.75 27.55
N THR A 72 10.40 34.47 28.52
CA THR A 72 11.31 33.31 28.49
C THR A 72 10.52 32.01 28.57
N ARG A 73 9.47 31.98 29.39
CA ARG A 73 8.55 30.85 29.47
C ARG A 73 7.84 30.61 28.13
N GLN A 74 7.27 31.65 27.54
CA GLN A 74 6.57 31.54 26.25
C GLN A 74 7.51 31.06 25.14
N LEU A 75 8.76 31.53 25.13
CA LEU A 75 9.77 31.07 24.18
C LEU A 75 10.09 29.59 24.36
N ARG A 76 10.19 29.10 25.60
CA ARG A 76 10.43 27.68 25.86
C ARG A 76 9.27 26.79 25.41
N GLU A 77 8.04 27.21 25.68
CA GLU A 77 6.83 26.50 25.21
C GLU A 77 6.80 26.44 23.68
N ARG A 78 7.04 27.57 23.01
CA ARG A 78 7.13 27.61 21.54
C ARG A 78 8.26 26.76 20.99
N LEU A 79 9.41 26.71 21.67
CA LEU A 79 10.53 25.86 21.26
C LEU A 79 10.12 24.39 21.32
N ALA A 80 9.47 23.96 22.40
CA ALA A 80 8.99 22.60 22.55
C ALA A 80 7.98 22.21 21.45
N ASP A 81 7.06 23.12 21.10
CA ASP A 81 6.11 22.89 20.00
C ASP A 81 6.82 22.76 18.65
N VAL A 82 7.81 23.62 18.38
CA VAL A 82 8.60 23.59 17.13
C VAL A 82 9.44 22.31 17.05
N GLU A 83 10.05 21.88 18.15
CA GLU A 83 10.81 20.63 18.22
C GLU A 83 9.91 19.41 17.97
N GLN A 84 8.71 19.41 18.56
CA GLN A 84 7.74 18.34 18.31
C GLN A 84 7.32 18.29 16.84
N GLU A 85 7.11 19.43 16.20
CA GLU A 85 6.73 19.48 14.79
C GLU A 85 7.89 19.06 13.88
N ARG A 86 9.13 19.44 14.21
CA ARG A 86 10.33 18.92 13.51
C ARG A 86 10.36 17.40 13.53
N ASP A 87 10.20 16.79 14.70
CA ASP A 87 10.28 15.33 14.84
C ASP A 87 9.19 14.62 14.03
N ARG A 88 7.98 15.19 13.97
CA ARG A 88 6.89 14.69 13.11
C ARG A 88 7.23 14.79 11.64
N LEU A 89 7.78 15.92 11.19
CA LEU A 89 8.16 16.14 9.80
C LEU A 89 9.32 15.22 9.38
N GLU A 90 10.30 15.01 10.26
CA GLU A 90 11.41 14.08 10.02
C GLU A 90 10.90 12.63 9.88
N ALA A 91 9.99 12.20 10.75
CA ALA A 91 9.37 10.88 10.63
C ALA A 91 8.57 10.71 9.33
N ALA A 92 7.79 11.73 8.95
CA ALA A 92 7.03 11.72 7.69
C ALA A 92 7.95 11.68 6.47
N LEU A 93 9.04 12.46 6.47
CA LEU A 93 10.03 12.50 5.39
C LEU A 93 10.74 11.16 5.22
N SER A 94 11.13 10.53 6.33
CA SER A 94 11.72 9.20 6.34
C SER A 94 10.78 8.18 5.71
N SER A 95 9.52 8.14 6.16
CA SER A 95 8.49 7.24 5.61
C SER A 95 8.24 7.44 4.12
N ALA A 96 8.17 8.70 3.67
CA ALA A 96 7.97 9.05 2.27
C ALA A 96 9.17 8.62 1.41
N THR A 97 10.40 8.77 1.92
CA THR A 97 11.62 8.37 1.22
C THR A 97 11.66 6.85 1.04
N ASP A 98 11.31 6.09 2.08
CA ASP A 98 11.22 4.63 2.02
C ASP A 98 10.14 4.16 1.04
N ALA A 99 8.97 4.80 1.05
CA ALA A 99 7.88 4.51 0.13
C ALA A 99 8.29 4.77 -1.32
N ARG A 100 8.95 5.90 -1.58
CA ARG A 100 9.52 6.21 -2.90
C ARG A 100 10.52 5.14 -3.33
N GLY A 101 11.43 4.74 -2.45
CA GLY A 101 12.41 3.70 -2.74
C GLY A 101 11.81 2.32 -3.03
N ARG A 102 10.63 2.00 -2.47
CA ARG A 102 9.86 0.81 -2.84
C ARG A 102 9.26 0.96 -4.24
N LEU A 103 8.53 2.04 -4.48
CA LEU A 103 7.89 2.30 -5.78
C LEU A 103 8.89 2.36 -6.94
N GLU A 104 10.08 2.95 -6.74
CA GLU A 104 11.14 2.97 -7.75
C GLU A 104 11.64 1.57 -8.10
N ARG A 105 11.74 0.67 -7.12
CA ARG A 105 12.13 -0.73 -7.35
C ARG A 105 11.02 -1.49 -8.07
N ASP A 106 9.78 -1.34 -7.65
CA ASP A 106 8.63 -1.99 -8.28
C ASP A 106 8.47 -1.54 -9.73
N LEU A 107 8.63 -0.24 -10.01
CA LEU A 107 8.61 0.31 -11.37
C LEU A 107 9.76 -0.22 -12.23
N ARG A 108 10.96 -0.37 -11.67
CA ARG A 108 12.09 -0.95 -12.39
C ARG A 108 11.81 -2.41 -12.75
N GLN A 109 11.38 -3.20 -11.78
CA GLN A 109 11.03 -4.60 -11.98
C GLN A 109 9.90 -4.75 -13.02
N ALA A 110 8.83 -3.96 -12.94
CA ALA A 110 7.73 -4.01 -13.89
C ALA A 110 8.18 -3.68 -15.33
N ARG A 111 9.13 -2.75 -15.49
CA ARG A 111 9.72 -2.42 -16.80
C ARG A 111 10.58 -3.55 -17.34
N GLU A 112 11.40 -4.17 -16.50
CA GLU A 112 12.23 -5.32 -16.88
C GLU A 112 11.38 -6.52 -17.28
N GLU A 113 10.32 -6.81 -16.52
CA GLU A 113 9.36 -7.86 -16.86
C GLU A 113 8.61 -7.58 -18.16
N ALA A 114 8.18 -6.33 -18.40
CA ALA A 114 7.51 -5.95 -19.64
C ALA A 114 8.45 -6.07 -20.85
N ALA A 115 9.71 -5.64 -20.72
CA ALA A 115 10.72 -5.81 -21.76
C ALA A 115 10.98 -7.30 -22.06
N ALA A 116 11.15 -8.13 -21.02
CA ALA A 116 11.35 -9.56 -21.17
C ALA A 116 10.16 -10.26 -21.86
N ARG A 117 8.92 -9.86 -21.54
CA ARG A 117 7.71 -10.36 -22.22
C ARG A 117 7.69 -9.96 -23.69
N SER A 118 7.97 -8.70 -24.00
CA SER A 118 8.05 -8.21 -25.39
C SER A 118 9.11 -8.94 -26.20
N ASP A 119 10.29 -9.19 -25.61
CA ASP A 119 11.38 -9.93 -26.26
C ASP A 119 11.00 -11.39 -26.51
N ALA A 120 10.34 -12.04 -25.54
CA ALA A 120 9.86 -13.41 -25.67
C ALA A 120 8.76 -13.53 -26.74
N GLU A 121 7.81 -12.58 -26.78
CA GLU A 121 6.79 -12.52 -27.81
C GLU A 121 7.38 -12.31 -29.20
N SER A 122 8.36 -11.42 -29.35
CA SER A 122 9.04 -11.16 -30.62
C SER A 122 9.79 -12.41 -31.12
N LYS A 123 10.47 -13.13 -30.22
CA LYS A 123 11.14 -14.40 -30.57
C LYS A 123 10.13 -15.47 -31.00
N ALA A 124 9.05 -15.65 -30.24
CA ALA A 124 8.00 -16.61 -30.59
C ALA A 124 7.30 -16.28 -31.91
N GLN A 125 7.12 -15.00 -32.23
CA GLN A 125 6.59 -14.57 -33.52
C GLN A 125 7.57 -14.87 -34.65
N ALA A 126 8.87 -14.59 -34.48
CA ALA A 126 9.89 -14.90 -35.46
C ALA A 126 9.98 -16.41 -35.74
N GLU A 127 9.93 -17.25 -34.71
CA GLU A 127 9.91 -18.72 -34.85
C GLU A 127 8.68 -19.19 -35.64
N ARG A 128 7.48 -18.65 -35.33
CA ARG A 128 6.25 -18.99 -36.08
C ARG A 128 6.33 -18.59 -37.54
N ILE A 129 6.90 -17.42 -37.84
CA ILE A 129 7.10 -16.95 -39.22
C ILE A 129 8.02 -17.92 -39.95
N ALA A 130 9.16 -18.29 -39.35
CA ALA A 130 10.09 -19.25 -39.95
C ALA A 130 9.43 -20.60 -40.24
N THR A 131 8.63 -21.14 -39.31
CA THR A 131 7.89 -22.40 -39.54
C THR A 131 6.84 -22.28 -40.66
N LEU A 132 6.17 -21.13 -40.78
CA LEU A 132 5.20 -20.90 -41.85
C LEU A 132 5.88 -20.74 -43.21
N GLU A 133 7.04 -20.09 -43.25
CA GLU A 133 7.87 -19.96 -44.46
C GLU A 133 8.30 -21.35 -44.96
N GLU A 134 8.86 -22.20 -44.09
CA GLU A 134 9.23 -23.58 -44.43
C GLU A 134 8.04 -24.38 -44.97
N ARG A 135 6.87 -24.30 -44.32
CA ARG A 135 5.68 -25.02 -44.78
C ARG A 135 5.11 -24.47 -46.09
N CYS A 136 5.24 -23.17 -46.34
CA CYS A 136 4.87 -22.57 -47.62
C CYS A 136 5.79 -23.08 -48.74
N GLU A 137 7.10 -23.18 -48.50
CA GLU A 137 8.06 -23.77 -49.44
C GLU A 137 7.75 -25.24 -49.72
N GLU A 138 7.48 -26.04 -48.68
CA GLU A 138 7.08 -27.45 -48.83
C GLU A 138 5.80 -27.60 -49.67
N LEU A 139 4.77 -26.78 -49.39
CA LEU A 139 3.51 -26.80 -50.15
C LEU A 139 3.71 -26.36 -51.61
N GLN A 140 4.57 -25.39 -51.86
CA GLN A 140 4.93 -24.97 -53.22
C GLN A 140 5.60 -26.13 -53.98
N HIS A 141 6.57 -26.80 -53.36
CA HIS A 141 7.21 -27.98 -53.95
C HIS A 141 6.20 -29.09 -54.25
N GLN A 142 5.30 -29.41 -53.31
CA GLN A 142 4.24 -30.39 -53.51
C GLN A 142 3.29 -30.01 -54.66
N LEU A 143 2.96 -28.73 -54.81
CA LEU A 143 2.14 -28.25 -55.93
C LEU A 143 2.88 -28.34 -57.27
N GLU A 144 4.18 -28.06 -57.31
CA GLU A 144 5.02 -28.22 -58.51
C GLU A 144 5.17 -29.69 -58.90
N ASP A 145 5.41 -30.57 -57.94
CA ASP A 145 5.44 -32.02 -58.15
C ASP A 145 4.10 -32.53 -58.67
N ALA A 146 2.98 -32.16 -58.05
CA ALA A 146 1.64 -32.56 -58.48
C ALA A 146 1.28 -32.01 -59.88
N ARG A 147 1.80 -30.83 -60.25
CA ARG A 147 1.63 -30.25 -61.60
C ARG A 147 2.45 -30.98 -62.66
N THR A 148 3.64 -31.46 -62.30
CA THR A 148 4.54 -32.21 -63.20
C THR A 148 4.21 -33.70 -63.24
N GLN A 149 3.45 -34.20 -62.27
CA GLN A 149 2.93 -35.55 -62.27
C GLN A 149 1.92 -35.71 -63.43
N PRO A 150 2.15 -36.65 -64.37
CA PRO A 150 1.16 -36.93 -65.39
C PRO A 150 -0.12 -37.42 -64.72
N LEU A 151 -1.26 -36.83 -65.11
CA LEU A 151 -2.57 -37.30 -64.67
C LEU A 151 -2.65 -38.81 -64.98
N PRO A 152 -3.12 -39.66 -64.05
CA PRO A 152 -3.25 -41.11 -64.28
C PRO A 152 -4.30 -41.49 -65.37
N PHE A 153 -4.79 -40.50 -66.14
CA PHE A 153 -5.71 -40.66 -67.28
C PHE A 153 -5.33 -39.76 -68.46
N GLY A 154 -4.05 -39.69 -68.81
CA GLY A 154 -3.60 -38.74 -69.83
C GLY A 154 -2.32 -39.14 -70.57
N ASP A 155 -2.21 -40.40 -70.98
CA ASP A 155 -1.42 -40.78 -72.16
C ASP A 155 -1.83 -42.20 -72.59
N GLY A 156 -2.89 -42.24 -73.39
CA GLY A 156 -3.33 -43.40 -74.13
C GLY A 156 -3.66 -42.94 -75.55
N ASP A 157 -2.69 -43.13 -76.44
CA ASP A 157 -2.97 -43.28 -77.87
C ASP A 157 -4.17 -44.23 -78.04
N GLY A 158 -5.05 -43.93 -78.99
CA GLY A 158 -6.28 -44.67 -79.15
C GLY A 158 -6.03 -46.16 -79.37
N ALA A 159 -6.92 -46.98 -78.79
CA ALA A 159 -7.07 -48.43 -78.97
C ALA A 159 -6.42 -49.33 -77.91
N GLU A 160 -7.00 -49.35 -76.71
CA GLU A 160 -7.42 -50.59 -76.02
C GLU A 160 -8.38 -50.18 -74.90
N MET A 161 -9.65 -50.03 -75.26
CA MET A 161 -10.73 -49.94 -74.29
C MET A 161 -10.80 -51.33 -73.67
N ASP A 162 -10.31 -51.48 -72.42
CA ASP A 162 -10.27 -52.73 -71.66
C ASP A 162 -11.54 -53.56 -71.96
N ASP A 163 -11.39 -54.75 -72.56
CA ASP A 163 -12.51 -55.60 -72.99
C ASP A 163 -13.44 -55.99 -71.80
N ASP A 164 -12.98 -55.75 -70.57
CA ASP A 164 -13.70 -55.94 -69.31
C ASP A 164 -14.51 -54.71 -68.83
N LEU A 165 -14.29 -53.53 -69.42
CA LEU A 165 -14.95 -52.28 -69.03
C LEU A 165 -16.39 -52.22 -69.53
N LEU A 166 -16.66 -52.74 -70.74
CA LEU A 166 -18.02 -52.84 -71.29
C LEU A 166 -18.90 -53.79 -70.45
N PRO A 167 -18.45 -55.02 -70.12
CA PRO A 167 -19.18 -55.90 -69.21
C PRO A 167 -19.31 -55.34 -67.78
N ALA A 168 -18.32 -54.58 -67.28
CA ALA A 168 -18.42 -53.91 -65.98
C ALA A 168 -19.48 -52.80 -65.98
N LEU A 169 -19.55 -52.00 -67.05
CA LEU A 169 -20.56 -50.97 -67.23
C LEU A 169 -21.96 -51.56 -67.40
N GLU A 170 -22.12 -52.66 -68.15
CA GLU A 170 -23.41 -53.36 -68.26
C GLU A 170 -23.86 -53.94 -66.91
N ARG A 171 -22.94 -54.53 -66.13
CA ARG A 171 -23.25 -54.99 -64.76
C ARG A 171 -23.64 -53.85 -63.84
N PHE A 172 -22.96 -52.70 -63.94
CA PHE A 172 -23.26 -51.52 -63.13
C PHE A 172 -24.59 -50.89 -63.52
N ALA A 173 -24.89 -50.80 -64.82
CA ALA A 173 -26.18 -50.36 -65.33
C ALA A 173 -27.30 -51.28 -64.86
N GLY A 174 -27.12 -52.61 -64.91
CA GLY A 174 -28.10 -53.57 -64.37
C GLY A 174 -28.29 -53.46 -62.85
N LEU A 175 -27.23 -53.14 -62.10
CA LEU A 175 -27.36 -52.86 -60.67
C LEU A 175 -28.17 -51.59 -60.40
N LEU A 176 -27.97 -50.53 -61.18
CA LEU A 176 -28.75 -49.29 -61.11
C LEU A 176 -30.21 -49.52 -61.48
N GLU A 177 -30.48 -50.30 -62.53
CA GLU A 177 -31.84 -50.70 -62.92
C GLU A 177 -32.53 -51.52 -61.82
N SER A 178 -31.83 -52.49 -61.21
CA SER A 178 -32.38 -53.24 -60.08
C SER A 178 -32.64 -52.38 -58.83
N CYS A 179 -31.82 -51.34 -58.62
CA CYS A 179 -32.01 -50.38 -57.54
C CYS A 179 -33.19 -49.45 -57.83
N ALA A 180 -33.36 -49.04 -59.08
CA ALA A 180 -34.52 -48.29 -59.52
C ALA A 180 -35.80 -49.13 -59.38
N ASP A 181 -35.83 -50.38 -59.84
CA ASP A 181 -36.96 -51.31 -59.69
C ASP A 181 -37.32 -51.55 -58.22
N LYS A 182 -36.35 -51.58 -57.30
CA LYS A 182 -36.62 -51.71 -55.85
C LYS A 182 -37.16 -50.43 -55.22
N LEU A 183 -36.83 -49.26 -55.78
CA LEU A 183 -37.37 -47.96 -55.34
C LEU A 183 -38.77 -47.73 -55.93
N GLU A 184 -39.01 -48.14 -57.17
CA GLU A 184 -40.30 -48.01 -57.87
C GLU A 184 -41.29 -49.12 -57.51
N GLY A 185 -40.81 -50.34 -57.24
CA GLY A 185 -41.58 -51.49 -56.78
C GLY A 185 -41.93 -51.47 -55.29
N ARG A 186 -41.64 -50.38 -54.58
CA ARG A 186 -42.13 -50.16 -53.22
C ARG A 186 -43.65 -49.94 -53.30
N PRO A 187 -44.50 -50.84 -52.77
CA PRO A 187 -45.93 -50.59 -52.75
C PRO A 187 -46.19 -49.31 -51.95
N GLN A 188 -46.78 -48.31 -52.60
CA GLN A 188 -47.59 -47.33 -51.90
C GLN A 188 -48.78 -48.07 -51.27
N SER A 189 -48.65 -48.50 -50.02
CA SER A 189 -49.81 -48.79 -49.18
C SER A 189 -49.43 -48.91 -47.70
N ALA A 190 -50.05 -48.00 -46.91
CA ALA A 190 -50.35 -48.06 -45.48
C ALA A 190 -49.19 -47.93 -44.48
#